data_AF-A0A1U7GEX1-F1
#
_entry.id   AF-A0A1U7GEX1-F1
#
_cell.length_a   1.000
_cell.length_b   1.000
_cell.length_c   1.000
_cell.angle_alpha   90.00
_cell.angle_beta   90.00
_cell.angle_gamma   90.00
#
_symmetry.space_group_name_H-M   'P 1'
#
loop_
_entity.id
_entity.type
_entity.pdbx_description
1 polymer ?
#
loop_
_entity_poly.entity_id
_entity_poly.type
_entity_poly.pdbx_seq_one_letter_code
_entity_poly.pdbx_strand_id
1 'polypeptide(L)'
;MRETFARGSWRLHRGLTLVEVLVILAILGVLIGILLPARRTAGEAARRAQCMNNLKNIALAVSNYGMAHGVLPPASTVDVDGRPLHGWRTLTLPHNEEDVLYSTIDLAKPWDDPANARAGEERLSVFICPNATTPRNATTYLATLEPGGCLIPGKSRRLADVSDGTANTLLIIEAGDDRAVPWMAPRDADESVLTGFASAKLHHSGGAHAAFLVREGREVVRDPEEPYPRTALGLDRSRDRLWLVVVDGKQPRYSEGMTLRELARFLVQIGVEDAIQLDGGGSATMVARDGAGDAILLNRPCHTKVPGRQRPVANFLGVIFPK
;
A
#
# COMPACT_ATOMS: atom_id res chain seq x y z
N MET A 1 -40.73 38.42 -45.63
CA MET A 1 -40.41 37.00 -45.32
C MET A 1 -40.80 36.79 -43.85
N ARG A 2 -41.81 35.96 -43.60
CA ARG A 2 -42.44 35.77 -42.27
C ARG A 2 -41.66 34.71 -41.49
N GLU A 3 -41.21 35.02 -40.27
CA GLU A 3 -40.92 34.02 -39.26
C GLU A 3 -41.72 34.32 -37.99
N THR A 4 -42.73 33.49 -37.76
CA THR A 4 -43.57 33.47 -36.57
C THR A 4 -42.85 32.74 -35.44
N PHE A 5 -42.33 33.48 -34.46
CA PHE A 5 -41.94 32.89 -33.18
C PHE A 5 -43.20 32.62 -32.33
N ALA A 6 -43.57 31.34 -32.21
CA ALA A 6 -44.61 30.89 -31.30
C ALA A 6 -44.15 31.14 -29.85
N ARG A 7 -44.84 32.03 -29.13
CA ARG A 7 -44.67 32.19 -27.68
C ARG A 7 -45.29 30.97 -26.99
N GLY A 8 -44.47 30.03 -26.54
CA GLY A 8 -44.91 28.96 -25.64
C GLY A 8 -45.46 29.58 -24.36
N SER A 9 -46.76 29.42 -24.10
CA SER A 9 -47.39 29.85 -22.87
C SER A 9 -46.99 28.88 -21.76
N TRP A 10 -46.10 29.33 -20.86
CA TRP A 10 -45.87 28.65 -19.60
C TRP A 10 -47.16 28.74 -18.78
N ARG A 11 -48.02 27.72 -18.87
CA ARG A 11 -49.18 27.58 -17.99
C ARG A 11 -48.64 27.50 -16.56
N LEU A 12 -48.94 28.50 -15.74
CA LEU A 12 -48.69 28.48 -14.30
C LEU A 12 -49.41 27.25 -13.73
N HIS A 13 -48.65 26.23 -13.39
CA HIS A 13 -49.16 25.05 -12.71
C HIS A 13 -49.63 25.48 -11.31
N ARG A 14 -50.71 24.86 -10.83
CA ARG A 14 -51.32 25.12 -9.51
C ARG A 14 -50.22 25.16 -8.44
N GLY A 15 -50.29 26.16 -7.55
CA GLY A 15 -49.32 26.28 -6.45
C GLY A 15 -49.32 25.02 -5.58
N LEU A 16 -48.13 24.57 -5.18
CA LEU A 16 -47.99 23.41 -4.30
C LEU A 16 -48.79 23.63 -3.02
N THR A 17 -49.53 22.61 -2.62
CA THR A 17 -50.20 22.58 -1.32
C THR A 17 -49.16 22.41 -0.21
N LEU A 18 -49.50 22.91 0.99
CA LEU A 18 -48.64 22.76 2.18
C LEU A 18 -48.22 21.30 2.42
N VAL A 19 -49.15 20.37 2.16
CA VAL A 19 -48.92 18.93 2.31
C VAL A 19 -47.87 18.43 1.32
N GLU A 20 -47.94 18.84 0.05
CA GLU A 20 -46.95 18.43 -0.96
C GLU A 20 -45.55 18.96 -0.63
N VAL A 21 -45.44 20.19 -0.12
CA VAL A 21 -44.15 20.75 0.33
C VAL A 21 -43.56 19.94 1.48
N LEU A 22 -44.38 19.58 2.48
CA LEU A 22 -43.93 18.79 3.63
C LEU A 22 -43.46 17.39 3.23
N VAL A 23 -44.15 16.73 2.30
CA VAL A 23 -43.74 15.41 1.79
C VAL A 23 -42.42 15.50 1.03
N ILE A 24 -42.23 16.52 0.18
CA ILE A 24 -40.97 16.73 -0.54
C ILE A 24 -39.82 16.95 0.43
N LEU A 25 -40.00 17.78 1.46
CA LEU A 25 -38.98 18.03 2.48
C LEU A 25 -38.67 16.75 3.28
N ALA A 26 -39.68 15.93 3.61
CA ALA A 26 -39.47 14.65 4.28
C ALA A 26 -38.67 13.67 3.40
N ILE A 27 -38.99 13.57 2.11
CA ILE A 27 -38.25 12.72 1.16
C ILE A 27 -36.81 13.23 1.00
N LEU A 28 -36.59 14.53 0.83
CA LEU A 28 -35.25 15.12 0.77
C LEU A 28 -34.46 14.82 2.05
N GLY A 29 -35.09 14.96 3.23
CA GLY A 29 -34.47 14.68 4.52
C GLY A 29 -34.04 13.22 4.65
N VAL A 30 -34.87 12.27 4.21
CA VAL A 30 -34.54 10.84 4.18
C VAL A 30 -33.42 10.55 3.18
N LEU A 31 -33.48 11.12 1.96
CA LEU A 31 -32.43 10.94 0.94
C LEU A 31 -31.08 11.49 1.42
N ILE A 32 -31.06 12.69 2.00
CA ILE A 32 -29.85 13.28 2.61
C ILE A 32 -29.37 12.42 3.78
N GLY A 33 -30.28 11.93 4.62
CA GLY A 33 -29.99 11.05 5.76
C GLY A 33 -29.39 9.71 5.35
N ILE A 34 -29.79 9.13 4.21
CA ILE A 34 -29.21 7.91 3.65
C ILE A 34 -27.84 8.16 3.01
N LEU A 35 -27.59 9.36 2.48
CA LEU A 35 -26.32 9.72 1.83
C LEU A 35 -25.21 10.12 2.82
N LEU A 36 -25.55 10.55 4.03
CA LEU A 36 -24.60 11.00 5.06
C LEU A 36 -23.69 9.90 5.67
N PRO A 37 -24.17 8.68 6.01
CA PRO A 37 -23.33 7.63 6.60
C PRO A 37 -22.32 7.02 5.61
N ALA A 38 -22.61 7.05 4.32
CA ALA A 38 -21.83 6.39 3.27
C ALA A 38 -20.50 7.09 2.93
N ARG A 39 -20.34 8.37 3.30
CA ARG A 39 -19.15 9.15 2.91
C ARG A 39 -17.93 8.95 3.83
N ARG A 40 -18.08 8.37 5.02
CA ARG A 40 -16.96 8.25 5.98
C ARG A 40 -16.09 7.01 5.77
N THR A 41 -16.65 5.90 5.30
CA THR A 41 -15.89 4.65 5.03
C THR A 41 -15.33 4.57 3.60
N ALA A 42 -15.96 5.24 2.64
CA ALA A 42 -15.51 5.29 1.25
C ALA A 42 -14.16 6.01 1.08
N GLY A 43 -13.92 7.09 1.85
CA GLY A 43 -12.68 7.87 1.76
C GLY A 43 -11.44 7.06 2.16
N GLU A 44 -11.52 6.30 3.26
CA GLU A 44 -10.37 5.53 3.74
C GLU A 44 -10.06 4.30 2.88
N ALA A 45 -11.09 3.72 2.25
CA ALA A 45 -10.87 2.66 1.27
C ALA A 45 -10.25 3.21 -0.03
N ALA A 46 -10.69 4.38 -0.49
CA ALA A 46 -10.15 5.04 -1.68
C ALA A 46 -8.70 5.49 -1.49
N ARG A 47 -8.37 6.10 -0.33
CA ARG A 47 -7.00 6.52 -0.01
C ARG A 47 -6.05 5.34 0.13
N ARG A 48 -6.50 4.22 0.70
CA ARG A 48 -5.76 2.94 0.66
C ARG A 48 -5.51 2.43 -0.75
N ALA A 49 -6.54 2.43 -1.59
CA ALA A 49 -6.40 2.00 -2.98
C ALA A 49 -5.40 2.88 -3.73
N GLN A 50 -5.42 4.19 -3.49
CA GLN A 50 -4.45 5.12 -4.06
C GLN A 50 -3.04 4.90 -3.51
N CYS A 51 -2.86 4.65 -2.20
CA CYS A 51 -1.55 4.28 -1.64
C CYS A 51 -0.97 3.02 -2.31
N MET A 52 -1.80 1.99 -2.48
CA MET A 52 -1.40 0.77 -3.17
C MET A 52 -1.10 1.00 -4.66
N ASN A 53 -1.81 1.92 -5.32
CA ASN A 53 -1.50 2.31 -6.69
C ASN A 53 -0.17 3.09 -6.79
N ASN A 54 0.14 3.94 -5.82
CA ASN A 54 1.44 4.62 -5.73
C ASN A 54 2.57 3.58 -5.63
N LEU A 55 2.46 2.60 -4.72
CA LEU A 55 3.44 1.50 -4.61
C LEU A 55 3.61 0.73 -5.93
N LYS A 56 2.50 0.45 -6.65
CA LYS A 56 2.55 -0.21 -7.96
C LYS A 56 3.26 0.64 -9.01
N ASN A 57 2.95 1.94 -9.07
CA ASN A 57 3.58 2.87 -10.00
C ASN A 57 5.08 2.98 -9.73
N ILE A 58 5.47 3.07 -8.46
CA ILE A 58 6.88 3.06 -8.04
C ILE A 58 7.57 1.76 -8.47
N ALA A 59 6.98 0.60 -8.18
CA ALA A 59 7.54 -0.69 -8.54
C ALA A 59 7.69 -0.84 -10.07
N LEU A 60 6.70 -0.35 -10.83
CA LEU A 60 6.75 -0.31 -12.28
C LEU A 60 7.87 0.61 -12.77
N ALA A 61 8.06 1.79 -12.17
CA ALA A 61 9.13 2.71 -12.54
C ALA A 61 10.52 2.12 -12.28
N VAL A 62 10.71 1.44 -11.14
CA VAL A 62 11.94 0.70 -10.83
C VAL A 62 12.17 -0.43 -11.82
N SER A 63 11.12 -1.17 -12.20
CA SER A 63 11.20 -2.23 -13.22
C SER A 63 11.56 -1.66 -14.60
N ASN A 64 10.95 -0.54 -15.00
CA ASN A 64 11.23 0.13 -16.27
C ASN A 64 12.66 0.65 -16.34
N TYR A 65 13.19 1.20 -15.24
CA TYR A 65 14.62 1.50 -15.11
C TYR A 65 15.46 0.26 -15.33
N GLY A 66 15.11 -0.85 -14.67
CA GLY A 66 15.75 -2.15 -14.84
C GLY A 66 15.81 -2.62 -16.30
N MET A 67 14.72 -2.44 -17.05
CA MET A 67 14.63 -2.79 -18.46
C MET A 67 15.48 -1.87 -19.34
N ALA A 68 15.47 -0.56 -19.07
CA ALA A 68 16.20 0.43 -19.86
C ALA A 68 17.72 0.36 -19.65
N HIS A 69 18.16 0.05 -18.43
CA HIS A 69 19.57 0.05 -18.04
C HIS A 69 20.18 -1.36 -17.90
N GLY A 70 19.38 -2.42 -17.99
CA GLY A 70 19.80 -3.82 -17.80
C GLY A 70 20.09 -4.22 -16.34
N VAL A 71 19.94 -3.28 -15.41
CA VAL A 71 20.15 -3.46 -13.96
C VAL A 71 19.15 -2.61 -13.19
N LEU A 72 18.73 -3.08 -12.02
CA LEU A 72 17.95 -2.29 -11.08
C LEU A 72 18.74 -1.05 -10.63
N PRO A 73 18.06 0.05 -10.29
CA PRO A 73 18.75 1.23 -9.78
C PRO A 73 19.46 0.87 -8.47
N PRO A 74 20.62 1.48 -8.19
CA PRO A 74 21.17 1.41 -6.84
C PRO A 74 20.22 2.13 -5.87
N ALA A 75 20.21 1.74 -4.59
CA ALA A 75 19.44 2.47 -3.58
C ALA A 75 19.92 3.93 -3.47
N SER A 76 21.23 4.13 -3.64
CA SER A 76 21.87 5.44 -3.76
C SER A 76 23.04 5.38 -4.73
N THR A 77 23.23 6.43 -5.52
CA THR A 77 24.51 6.68 -6.20
C THR A 77 25.52 7.20 -5.18
N VAL A 78 26.81 7.02 -5.49
CA VAL A 78 27.90 7.48 -4.63
C VAL A 78 28.95 8.22 -5.43
N ASP A 79 29.65 9.16 -4.80
CA ASP A 79 30.83 9.81 -5.37
C ASP A 79 32.08 8.92 -5.30
N VAL A 80 33.23 9.46 -5.70
CA VAL A 80 34.53 8.76 -5.67
C VAL A 80 35.00 8.38 -4.27
N ASP A 81 34.52 9.10 -3.24
CA ASP A 81 34.82 8.86 -1.84
C ASP A 81 33.77 7.92 -1.20
N GLY A 82 32.79 7.44 -1.97
CA GLY A 82 31.72 6.58 -1.50
C GLY A 82 30.57 7.31 -0.78
N ARG A 83 30.50 8.64 -0.86
CA ARG A 83 29.45 9.42 -0.20
C ARG A 83 28.17 9.39 -1.05
N PRO A 84 26.99 9.18 -0.43
CA PRO A 84 25.72 9.17 -1.18
C PRO A 84 25.42 10.49 -1.88
N LEU A 85 25.07 10.43 -3.18
CA LEU A 85 24.68 11.58 -3.98
C LEU A 85 23.16 11.65 -4.17
N HIS A 86 22.58 10.68 -4.90
CA HIS A 86 21.15 10.66 -5.24
C HIS A 86 20.52 9.32 -4.90
N GLY A 87 19.26 9.33 -4.44
CA GLY A 87 18.50 8.11 -4.18
C GLY A 87 17.89 7.50 -5.44
N TRP A 88 17.45 6.24 -5.34
CA TRP A 88 16.71 5.54 -6.40
C TRP A 88 15.49 6.33 -6.90
N ARG A 89 14.84 7.10 -6.03
CA ARG A 89 13.68 7.95 -6.37
C ARG A 89 14.02 8.93 -7.49
N THR A 90 15.14 9.65 -7.36
CA THR A 90 15.65 10.58 -8.38
C THR A 90 15.90 9.85 -9.70
N LEU A 91 16.56 8.69 -9.67
CA LEU A 91 16.88 7.91 -10.86
C LEU A 91 15.64 7.38 -11.60
N THR A 92 14.55 7.17 -10.87
CA THR A 92 13.29 6.65 -11.43
C THR A 92 12.31 7.73 -11.90
N LEU A 93 12.62 9.02 -11.75
CA LEU A 93 11.73 10.12 -12.17
C LEU A 93 11.31 10.03 -13.65
N PRO A 94 12.21 9.78 -14.63
CA PRO A 94 11.83 9.61 -16.03
C PRO A 94 10.83 8.46 -16.25
N HIS A 95 10.82 7.47 -15.36
CA HIS A 95 9.92 6.32 -15.42
C HIS A 95 8.62 6.52 -14.62
N ASN A 96 8.46 7.69 -13.98
CA ASN A 96 7.24 8.14 -13.29
C ASN A 96 6.61 9.35 -13.99
N GLU A 97 6.94 9.61 -15.26
CA GLU A 97 6.46 10.77 -16.03
C GLU A 97 6.98 12.14 -15.51
N GLU A 98 8.09 12.14 -14.78
CA GLU A 98 8.71 13.33 -14.18
C GLU A 98 10.00 13.76 -14.92
N ASP A 99 10.07 13.57 -16.24
CA ASP A 99 11.23 13.92 -17.08
C ASP A 99 11.62 15.40 -16.98
N VAL A 100 10.62 16.28 -16.90
CA VAL A 100 10.83 17.73 -16.78
C VAL A 100 11.54 18.05 -15.48
N LEU A 101 11.08 17.49 -14.36
CA LEU A 101 11.72 17.68 -13.05
C LEU A 101 13.13 17.09 -13.05
N TYR A 102 13.29 15.87 -13.57
CA TYR A 102 14.59 15.19 -13.65
C TYR A 102 15.64 16.04 -14.37
N SER A 103 15.25 16.70 -15.47
CA SER A 103 16.16 17.56 -16.25
C SER A 103 16.69 18.80 -15.48
N THR A 104 16.05 19.17 -14.37
CA THR A 104 16.47 20.30 -13.52
C THR A 104 17.48 19.92 -12.44
N ILE A 105 17.73 18.61 -12.24
CA ILE A 105 18.58 18.09 -11.17
C ILE A 105 20.02 17.94 -11.68
N ASP A 106 20.96 18.56 -10.98
CA ASP A 106 22.39 18.36 -11.20
C ASP A 106 22.85 17.07 -10.50
N LEU A 107 22.95 15.99 -11.29
CA LEU A 107 23.34 14.66 -10.81
C LEU A 107 24.81 14.57 -10.36
N ALA A 108 25.67 15.52 -10.75
CA ALA A 108 27.05 15.56 -10.31
C ALA A 108 27.22 16.12 -8.90
N LYS A 109 26.18 16.75 -8.35
CA LYS A 109 26.15 17.31 -7.00
C LYS A 109 25.27 16.47 -6.06
N PRO A 110 25.50 16.53 -4.75
CA PRO A 110 24.62 15.90 -3.77
C PRO A 110 23.16 16.36 -3.91
N TRP A 111 22.23 15.49 -3.51
CA TRP A 111 20.80 15.77 -3.52
C TRP A 111 20.40 17.03 -2.73
N ASP A 112 21.15 17.40 -1.70
CA ASP A 112 20.92 18.55 -0.81
C ASP A 112 21.76 19.77 -1.16
N ASP A 113 22.47 19.75 -2.29
CA ASP A 113 23.20 20.93 -2.79
C ASP A 113 22.22 22.08 -3.12
N PRO A 114 22.59 23.36 -2.88
CA PRO A 114 21.76 24.50 -3.25
C PRO A 114 21.30 24.53 -4.71
N ALA A 115 22.07 23.94 -5.64
CA ALA A 115 21.68 23.80 -7.04
C ALA A 115 20.44 22.90 -7.24
N ASN A 116 20.23 21.93 -6.35
CA ASN A 116 19.13 20.96 -6.37
C ASN A 116 17.96 21.34 -5.45
N ALA A 117 18.10 22.40 -4.64
CA ALA A 117 17.12 22.80 -3.62
C ALA A 117 15.70 23.00 -4.20
N ARG A 118 15.59 23.65 -5.37
CA ARG A 118 14.29 23.88 -6.02
C ARG A 118 13.59 22.57 -6.39
N ALA A 119 14.31 21.63 -7.00
CA ALA A 119 13.74 20.33 -7.32
C ALA A 119 13.33 19.58 -6.04
N GLY A 120 14.16 19.65 -5.00
CA GLY A 120 13.90 19.04 -3.70
C GLY A 120 12.73 19.62 -2.92
N GLU A 121 12.11 20.73 -3.35
CA GLU A 121 10.90 21.29 -2.74
C GLU A 121 9.60 20.80 -3.41
N GLU A 122 9.71 20.18 -4.60
CA GLU A 122 8.55 19.73 -5.36
C GLU A 122 7.78 18.61 -4.64
N ARG A 123 6.46 18.61 -4.83
CA ARG A 123 5.56 17.62 -4.23
C ARG A 123 5.19 16.54 -5.23
N LEU A 124 5.84 15.39 -5.10
CA LEU A 124 5.58 14.21 -5.93
C LEU A 124 4.51 13.33 -5.29
N SER A 125 3.29 13.37 -5.83
CA SER A 125 2.16 12.62 -5.28
C SER A 125 2.35 11.10 -5.31
N VAL A 126 3.15 10.60 -6.25
CA VAL A 126 3.54 9.19 -6.34
C VAL A 126 4.36 8.73 -5.13
N PHE A 127 5.13 9.63 -4.51
CA PHE A 127 6.00 9.30 -3.38
C PHE A 127 5.38 9.56 -2.00
N ILE A 128 4.10 9.95 -1.93
CA ILE A 128 3.43 10.30 -0.67
C ILE A 128 2.15 9.48 -0.50
N CYS A 129 1.98 8.86 0.67
CA CYS A 129 0.71 8.24 1.03
C CYS A 129 -0.40 9.31 1.12
N PRO A 130 -1.59 9.10 0.54
CA PRO A 130 -2.68 10.08 0.58
C PRO A 130 -3.20 10.45 1.98
N ASN A 131 -2.87 9.64 2.99
CA ASN A 131 -3.19 9.88 4.40
C ASN A 131 -2.02 10.49 5.19
N ALA A 132 -0.85 10.67 4.59
CA ALA A 132 0.33 11.22 5.23
C ALA A 132 0.12 12.70 5.60
N THR A 133 0.65 13.09 6.76
CA THR A 133 0.65 14.48 7.24
C THR A 133 2.02 15.13 7.16
N THR A 134 2.92 14.55 6.36
CA THR A 134 4.29 15.00 6.15
C THR A 134 4.43 16.36 5.45
N PRO A 135 5.60 17.00 5.56
CA PRO A 135 5.99 18.12 4.70
C PRO A 135 5.83 17.82 3.21
N ARG A 136 5.68 18.87 2.39
CA ARG A 136 5.39 18.75 0.94
C ARG A 136 6.44 17.99 0.16
N ASN A 137 7.70 18.09 0.57
CA ASN A 137 8.84 17.47 -0.09
C ASN A 137 9.29 16.16 0.55
N ALA A 138 8.47 15.59 1.44
CA ALA A 138 8.79 14.32 2.06
C ALA A 138 8.23 13.15 1.25
N THR A 139 8.72 11.95 1.54
CA THR A 139 8.19 10.69 1.07
C THR A 139 7.93 9.76 2.24
N THR A 140 6.88 8.94 2.11
CA THR A 140 6.54 7.86 3.03
C THR A 140 6.82 6.47 2.43
N TYR A 141 7.42 6.39 1.25
CA TYR A 141 7.73 5.11 0.60
C TYR A 141 9.23 4.87 0.59
N LEU A 142 9.68 3.86 1.32
CA LEU A 142 11.09 3.56 1.53
C LEU A 142 11.47 2.25 0.86
N ALA A 143 12.61 2.19 0.17
CA ALA A 143 13.19 0.94 -0.28
C ALA A 143 13.69 0.11 0.90
N THR A 144 13.70 -1.20 0.77
CA THR A 144 14.27 -2.10 1.79
C THR A 144 15.74 -2.38 1.46
N LEU A 145 16.66 -2.00 2.35
CA LEU A 145 18.10 -2.03 2.13
C LEU A 145 18.79 -3.30 2.64
N GLU A 146 18.21 -4.47 2.39
CA GLU A 146 18.84 -5.73 2.78
C GLU A 146 19.96 -6.12 1.79
N PRO A 147 21.08 -6.71 2.24
CA PRO A 147 22.16 -7.14 1.33
C PRO A 147 21.69 -8.10 0.22
N GLY A 148 20.65 -8.91 0.51
CA GLY A 148 19.98 -9.80 -0.44
C GLY A 148 18.82 -9.16 -1.22
N GLY A 149 18.42 -7.93 -0.88
CA GLY A 149 17.24 -7.23 -1.40
C GLY A 149 17.46 -6.45 -2.70
N CYS A 150 16.38 -6.08 -3.38
CA CYS A 150 16.42 -5.55 -4.75
C CYS A 150 17.31 -4.31 -4.96
N LEU A 151 17.35 -3.38 -4.01
CA LEU A 151 18.08 -2.11 -4.13
C LEU A 151 19.21 -2.06 -3.12
N ILE A 152 20.45 -1.92 -3.60
CA ILE A 152 21.66 -1.95 -2.78
C ILE A 152 22.32 -0.54 -2.80
N PRO A 153 22.72 0.02 -1.64
CA PRO A 153 23.47 1.28 -1.62
C PRO A 153 24.76 1.20 -2.42
N GLY A 154 25.00 2.19 -3.28
CA GLY A 154 26.21 2.30 -4.10
C GLY A 154 26.39 1.23 -5.19
N LYS A 155 25.44 0.30 -5.36
CA LYS A 155 25.59 -0.83 -6.28
C LYS A 155 24.29 -1.18 -6.99
N SER A 156 24.33 -1.23 -8.32
CA SER A 156 23.27 -1.80 -9.14
C SER A 156 23.35 -3.33 -9.16
N ARG A 157 22.22 -4.01 -9.30
CA ARG A 157 22.15 -5.47 -9.46
C ARG A 157 21.21 -5.85 -10.59
N ARG A 158 21.41 -6.99 -11.24
CA ARG A 158 20.40 -7.50 -12.17
C ARG A 158 19.24 -8.10 -11.38
N LEU A 159 18.05 -8.01 -11.97
CA LEU A 159 16.86 -8.64 -11.41
C LEU A 159 17.04 -10.16 -11.28
N ALA A 160 17.76 -10.79 -12.21
CA ALA A 160 18.08 -12.21 -12.18
C ALA A 160 19.05 -12.62 -11.04
N ASP A 161 19.79 -11.67 -10.46
CA ASP A 161 20.72 -11.96 -9.36
C ASP A 161 20.01 -11.93 -7.99
N VAL A 162 18.69 -11.69 -7.94
CA VAL A 162 17.87 -11.69 -6.71
C VAL A 162 17.60 -13.14 -6.27
N SER A 163 18.29 -13.58 -5.20
CA SER A 163 18.48 -14.98 -4.83
C SER A 163 17.23 -15.71 -4.31
N ASP A 164 16.21 -14.97 -3.87
CA ASP A 164 14.94 -15.51 -3.35
C ASP A 164 13.76 -15.35 -4.34
N GLY A 165 14.02 -14.79 -5.54
CA GLY A 165 13.02 -14.54 -6.58
C GLY A 165 12.23 -13.25 -6.33
N THR A 166 11.94 -12.52 -7.40
CA THR A 166 11.34 -11.16 -7.36
C THR A 166 9.96 -11.08 -6.72
N ALA A 167 9.26 -12.21 -6.56
CA ALA A 167 7.97 -12.31 -5.90
C ALA A 167 8.07 -12.39 -4.37
N ASN A 168 9.25 -12.73 -3.83
CA ASN A 168 9.48 -12.93 -2.41
C ASN A 168 10.28 -11.79 -1.76
N THR A 169 10.94 -10.96 -2.56
CA THR A 169 11.73 -9.83 -2.08
C THR A 169 10.86 -8.60 -1.89
N LEU A 170 10.86 -8.03 -0.68
CA LEU A 170 10.30 -6.69 -0.47
C LEU A 170 11.14 -5.69 -1.28
N LEU A 171 10.46 -4.82 -2.03
CA LEU A 171 11.12 -3.77 -2.82
C LEU A 171 10.97 -2.42 -2.11
N ILE A 172 9.72 -1.97 -1.96
CA ILE A 172 9.35 -0.71 -1.33
C ILE A 172 8.29 -0.98 -0.25
N ILE A 173 8.41 -0.29 0.87
CA ILE A 173 7.45 -0.31 1.99
C ILE A 173 6.86 1.09 2.20
N GLU A 174 5.64 1.14 2.73
CA GLU A 174 5.03 2.39 3.21
C GLU A 174 5.37 2.61 4.69
N ALA A 175 6.16 3.63 5.02
CA ALA A 175 6.47 4.01 6.38
C ALA A 175 5.51 5.08 6.93
N GLY A 176 5.42 5.20 8.26
CA GLY A 176 4.65 6.25 8.94
C GLY A 176 5.30 7.64 8.82
N ASP A 177 4.53 8.67 9.16
CA ASP A 177 4.99 10.08 9.17
C ASP A 177 6.29 10.29 9.98
N ASP A 178 6.52 9.49 11.04
CA ASP A 178 7.71 9.55 11.91
C ASP A 178 9.01 9.10 11.22
N ARG A 179 8.88 8.36 10.11
CA ARG A 179 10.00 7.85 9.31
C ARG A 179 10.09 8.50 7.94
N ALA A 180 9.27 9.52 7.68
CA ALA A 180 9.31 10.24 6.42
C ALA A 180 10.64 10.96 6.25
N VAL A 181 11.16 10.96 5.02
CA VAL A 181 12.40 11.62 4.64
C VAL A 181 12.15 12.57 3.46
N PRO A 182 12.97 13.60 3.23
CA PRO A 182 12.92 14.35 1.97
C PRO A 182 13.02 13.37 0.79
N TRP A 183 12.18 13.55 -0.23
CA TRP A 183 12.06 12.55 -1.30
C TRP A 183 13.34 12.38 -2.12
N MET A 184 14.18 13.41 -2.24
CA MET A 184 15.49 13.30 -2.91
C MET A 184 16.56 12.64 -2.05
N ALA A 185 16.34 12.52 -0.73
CA ALA A 185 17.36 11.99 0.16
C ALA A 185 17.62 10.50 -0.13
N PRO A 186 18.90 10.08 -0.23
CA PRO A 186 19.29 8.68 -0.35
C PRO A 186 19.19 7.97 1.00
N ARG A 187 18.01 8.05 1.63
CA ARG A 187 17.67 7.43 2.91
C ARG A 187 16.47 6.53 2.71
N ASP A 188 16.57 5.31 3.23
CA ASP A 188 15.63 4.22 3.01
C ASP A 188 15.59 3.29 4.23
N ALA A 189 14.75 2.26 4.19
CA ALA A 189 14.52 1.37 5.32
C ALA A 189 15.68 0.37 5.45
N ASP A 190 16.55 0.65 6.43
CA ASP A 190 17.52 -0.32 6.91
C ASP A 190 16.86 -1.39 7.79
N GLU A 191 17.66 -2.33 8.27
CA GLU A 191 17.21 -3.42 9.14
C GLU A 191 16.51 -2.91 10.42
N SER A 192 16.91 -1.74 10.95
CA SER A 192 16.30 -1.16 12.15
C SER A 192 14.90 -0.61 11.85
N VAL A 193 14.69 -0.07 10.65
CA VAL A 193 13.38 0.39 10.18
C VAL A 193 12.46 -0.80 9.92
N LEU A 194 12.99 -1.87 9.30
CA LEU A 194 12.22 -3.09 9.00
C LEU A 194 11.80 -3.86 10.26
N THR A 195 12.70 -3.95 11.25
CA THR A 195 12.40 -4.60 12.54
C THR A 195 11.51 -3.75 13.44
N GLY A 196 11.58 -2.42 13.36
CA GLY A 196 10.68 -1.48 14.03
C GLY A 196 9.31 -1.32 13.37
N PHE A 197 9.16 -1.81 12.14
CA PHE A 197 7.96 -1.64 11.31
C PHE A 197 6.71 -2.30 11.90
N ALA A 198 6.91 -3.38 12.67
CA ALA A 198 5.89 -4.07 13.42
C ALA A 198 5.27 -3.22 14.57
N SER A 199 5.89 -2.08 14.88
CA SER A 199 5.45 -1.06 15.83
C SER A 199 5.34 0.34 15.20
N ALA A 200 5.38 0.43 13.86
CA ALA A 200 5.25 1.70 13.18
C ALA A 200 3.76 2.06 13.05
N LYS A 201 3.41 3.30 13.41
CA LYS A 201 2.05 3.80 13.20
C LYS A 201 1.86 4.15 11.72
N LEU A 202 1.22 3.25 10.99
CA LEU A 202 0.97 3.41 9.56
C LEU A 202 -0.28 4.24 9.28
N HIS A 203 -0.37 4.80 8.08
CA HIS A 203 -1.45 5.70 7.69
C HIS A 203 -2.81 5.01 7.47
N HIS A 204 -2.83 3.69 7.47
CA HIS A 204 -4.00 2.89 7.14
C HIS A 204 -4.35 1.88 8.23
N SER A 205 -5.63 1.87 8.62
CA SER A 205 -6.17 0.91 9.58
C SER A 205 -6.22 -0.51 8.99
N GLY A 206 -5.37 -1.41 9.50
CA GLY A 206 -5.24 -2.80 9.02
C GLY A 206 -3.79 -3.31 8.87
N GLY A 207 -2.78 -2.47 9.11
CA GLY A 207 -1.36 -2.81 9.01
C GLY A 207 -0.76 -2.52 7.64
N ALA A 208 0.53 -2.77 7.50
CA ALA A 208 1.28 -2.55 6.26
C ALA A 208 0.99 -3.61 5.20
N HIS A 209 1.35 -3.33 3.96
CA HIS A 209 1.44 -4.33 2.91
C HIS A 209 2.62 -5.31 3.10
N ALA A 210 3.59 -4.99 3.98
CA ALA A 210 4.61 -5.91 4.45
C ALA A 210 5.23 -5.40 5.77
N ALA A 211 4.92 -6.05 6.89
CA ALA A 211 5.57 -5.83 8.18
C ALA A 211 6.06 -7.17 8.72
N PHE A 212 7.30 -7.27 9.21
CA PHE A 212 7.77 -8.50 9.85
C PHE A 212 6.96 -8.75 11.13
N LEU A 213 6.47 -9.98 11.29
CA LEU A 213 5.77 -10.45 12.49
C LEU A 213 6.70 -11.30 13.37
N VAL A 214 7.49 -12.14 12.70
CA VAL A 214 8.46 -13.05 13.32
C VAL A 214 9.76 -12.93 12.56
N ARG A 215 10.89 -12.93 13.28
CA ARG A 215 12.22 -13.00 12.67
C ARG A 215 13.14 -13.83 13.56
N GLU A 216 13.89 -14.75 12.96
CA GLU A 216 14.76 -15.69 13.68
C GLU A 216 14.02 -16.41 14.84
N GLY A 217 12.76 -16.75 14.60
CA GLY A 217 11.89 -17.41 15.59
C GLY A 217 11.46 -16.52 16.76
N ARG A 218 11.58 -15.19 16.66
CA ARG A 218 11.21 -14.24 17.72
C ARG A 218 10.12 -13.27 17.26
N GLU A 219 9.19 -12.96 18.16
CA GLU A 219 8.19 -11.89 17.97
C GLU A 219 8.89 -10.53 17.79
N VAL A 220 8.66 -9.82 16.69
CA VAL A 220 9.20 -8.46 16.46
C VAL A 220 8.16 -7.35 16.66
N VAL A 221 6.89 -7.70 16.86
CA VAL A 221 5.75 -6.79 17.07
C VAL A 221 5.71 -6.27 18.51
N ARG A 222 5.56 -4.94 18.70
CA ARG A 222 5.56 -4.31 20.04
C ARG A 222 4.26 -3.62 20.44
N ASP A 223 3.42 -3.18 19.50
CA ASP A 223 2.30 -2.30 19.84
C ASP A 223 0.98 -3.01 20.21
N PRO A 224 0.18 -2.39 21.11
CA PRO A 224 -1.17 -2.85 21.41
C PRO A 224 -2.13 -2.40 20.29
N GLU A 225 -2.40 -3.30 19.34
CA GLU A 225 -3.50 -3.13 18.37
C GLU A 225 -4.76 -3.87 18.84
N GLU A 226 -5.92 -3.43 18.35
CA GLU A 226 -7.17 -4.19 18.50
C GLU A 226 -7.17 -5.46 17.62
N PRO A 227 -7.93 -6.50 18.02
CA PRO A 227 -8.16 -7.67 17.18
C PRO A 227 -8.76 -7.29 15.82
N TYR A 228 -8.20 -7.86 14.76
CA TYR A 228 -8.63 -7.59 13.38
C TYR A 228 -8.46 -8.84 12.51
N PRO A 229 -9.18 -8.98 11.38
CA PRO A 229 -8.86 -10.03 10.42
C PRO A 229 -7.43 -9.80 9.86
N ARG A 230 -6.64 -10.86 9.78
CA ARG A 230 -5.22 -10.79 9.38
C ARG A 230 -4.90 -11.81 8.29
N THR A 231 -3.85 -11.53 7.55
CA THR A 231 -3.21 -12.48 6.65
C THR A 231 -1.71 -12.40 6.88
N ALA A 232 -1.03 -13.55 6.83
CA ALA A 232 0.40 -13.63 7.01
C ALA A 232 1.01 -14.74 6.16
N LEU A 233 2.28 -14.52 5.81
CA LEU A 233 3.15 -15.46 5.14
C LEU A 233 4.30 -15.78 6.10
N GLY A 234 4.63 -17.05 6.26
CA GLY A 234 5.74 -17.48 7.10
C GLY A 234 6.59 -18.54 6.42
N LEU A 235 7.89 -18.56 6.72
CA LEU A 235 8.82 -19.60 6.33
C LEU A 235 9.40 -20.25 7.59
N ASP A 236 9.65 -21.55 7.52
CA ASP A 236 10.46 -22.22 8.54
C ASP A 236 11.96 -21.99 8.33
N ARG A 237 12.77 -22.43 9.28
CA ARG A 237 14.23 -22.20 9.27
C ARG A 237 14.91 -22.82 8.04
N SER A 238 14.45 -23.97 7.59
CA SER A 238 14.95 -24.67 6.40
C SER A 238 14.51 -24.02 5.08
N ARG A 239 13.50 -23.13 5.12
CA ARG A 239 12.88 -22.48 3.95
C ARG A 239 12.26 -23.46 2.96
N ASP A 240 11.88 -24.65 3.41
CA ASP A 240 11.20 -25.66 2.62
C ASP A 240 9.70 -25.74 2.95
N ARG A 241 9.25 -25.12 4.04
CA ARG A 241 7.83 -24.99 4.39
C ARG A 241 7.35 -23.55 4.33
N LEU A 242 6.31 -23.32 3.53
CA LEU A 242 5.56 -22.09 3.47
C LEU A 242 4.28 -22.18 4.31
N TRP A 243 4.10 -21.25 5.24
CA TRP A 243 2.88 -21.05 6.02
C TRP A 243 2.07 -19.92 5.41
N LEU A 244 0.84 -20.23 4.99
CA LEU A 244 -0.18 -19.25 4.62
C LEU A 244 -1.21 -19.20 5.73
N VAL A 245 -1.27 -18.08 6.45
CA VAL A 245 -2.17 -17.92 7.60
C VAL A 245 -3.21 -16.86 7.27
N VAL A 246 -4.49 -17.21 7.44
CA VAL A 246 -5.62 -16.28 7.32
C VAL A 246 -6.44 -16.38 8.59
N VAL A 247 -6.68 -15.22 9.21
CA VAL A 247 -7.44 -15.06 10.44
C VAL A 247 -8.69 -14.26 10.11
N ASP A 248 -9.86 -14.88 10.26
CA ASP A 248 -11.13 -14.17 10.17
C ASP A 248 -11.31 -13.21 11.35
N GLY A 249 -12.12 -12.16 11.19
CA GLY A 249 -12.39 -11.22 12.28
C GLY A 249 -13.60 -10.34 12.00
N LYS A 250 -13.91 -9.40 12.92
CA LYS A 250 -15.10 -8.52 12.85
C LYS A 250 -16.44 -9.25 12.74
N GLN A 251 -16.54 -10.43 13.31
CA GLN A 251 -17.74 -11.26 13.26
C GLN A 251 -18.11 -11.64 14.69
N PRO A 252 -19.02 -10.89 15.34
CA PRO A 252 -19.43 -11.17 16.71
C PRO A 252 -19.86 -12.63 16.88
N ARG A 253 -19.37 -13.28 17.95
CA ARG A 253 -19.62 -14.71 18.27
C ARG A 253 -19.03 -15.74 17.29
N TYR A 254 -18.24 -15.31 16.32
CA TYR A 254 -17.54 -16.20 15.38
C TYR A 254 -16.03 -15.98 15.44
N SER A 255 -15.57 -14.77 15.13
CA SER A 255 -14.18 -14.38 15.26
C SER A 255 -14.06 -12.87 15.42
N GLU A 256 -13.39 -12.43 16.48
CA GLU A 256 -13.04 -11.03 16.68
C GLU A 256 -11.83 -10.62 15.84
N GLY A 257 -10.96 -11.58 15.53
CA GLY A 257 -9.67 -11.38 14.85
C GLY A 257 -8.51 -11.71 15.76
N MET A 258 -7.30 -11.33 15.33
CA MET A 258 -6.10 -11.36 16.17
C MET A 258 -5.43 -10.00 16.16
N THR A 259 -4.84 -9.65 17.30
CA THR A 259 -3.80 -8.62 17.36
C THR A 259 -2.56 -9.10 16.61
N LEU A 260 -1.70 -8.17 16.19
CA LEU A 260 -0.44 -8.55 15.52
C LEU A 260 0.48 -9.36 16.42
N ARG A 261 0.46 -9.08 17.74
CA ARG A 261 1.22 -9.84 18.74
C ARG A 261 0.72 -11.27 18.89
N GLU A 262 -0.60 -11.47 18.95
CA GLU A 262 -1.19 -12.82 19.02
C GLU A 262 -0.85 -13.62 17.77
N LEU A 263 -0.94 -13.00 16.59
CA LEU A 263 -0.57 -13.64 15.34
C LEU A 263 0.92 -13.99 15.29
N ALA A 264 1.81 -13.07 15.67
CA ALA A 264 3.25 -13.32 15.74
C ALA A 264 3.58 -14.49 16.69
N ARG A 265 2.98 -14.48 17.88
CA ARG A 265 3.14 -15.58 18.85
C ARG A 265 2.65 -16.91 18.31
N PHE A 266 1.49 -16.92 17.65
CA PHE A 266 0.96 -18.11 17.00
C PHE A 266 1.91 -18.65 15.94
N LEU A 267 2.47 -17.77 15.09
CA LEU A 267 3.45 -18.14 14.07
C LEU A 267 4.71 -18.77 14.67
N VAL A 268 5.26 -18.18 15.74
CA VAL A 268 6.40 -18.77 16.47
C VAL A 268 6.04 -20.16 17.02
N GLN A 269 4.85 -20.31 17.61
CA GLN A 269 4.40 -21.58 18.19
C GLN A 269 4.27 -22.71 17.17
N ILE A 270 3.89 -22.41 15.93
CA ILE A 270 3.79 -23.39 14.85
C ILE A 270 5.12 -23.64 14.11
N GLY A 271 6.22 -23.04 14.59
CA GLY A 271 7.57 -23.27 14.08
C GLY A 271 7.97 -22.38 12.89
N VAL A 272 7.33 -21.23 12.72
CA VAL A 272 7.74 -20.24 11.71
C VAL A 272 8.98 -19.49 12.22
N GLU A 273 10.01 -19.41 11.37
CA GLU A 273 11.26 -18.71 11.67
C GLU A 273 11.17 -17.24 11.26
N ASP A 274 10.68 -16.96 10.04
CA ASP A 274 10.53 -15.62 9.50
C ASP A 274 9.12 -15.44 8.94
N ALA A 275 8.46 -14.33 9.27
CA ALA A 275 7.10 -14.07 8.81
C ALA A 275 6.82 -12.60 8.53
N ILE A 276 5.98 -12.35 7.53
CA ILE A 276 5.46 -11.03 7.18
C ILE A 276 3.94 -11.01 7.20
N GLN A 277 3.38 -9.85 7.55
CA GLN A 277 1.96 -9.56 7.42
C GLN A 277 1.61 -9.16 5.97
N LEU A 278 0.46 -9.63 5.48
CA LEU A 278 -0.14 -9.22 4.21
C LEU A 278 -1.45 -8.40 4.44
N ASP A 279 -2.12 -7.97 3.37
CA ASP A 279 -3.36 -7.17 3.49
C ASP A 279 -4.47 -7.95 4.24
N GLY A 280 -4.97 -7.35 5.31
CA GLY A 280 -5.96 -7.94 6.21
C GLY A 280 -7.37 -7.38 6.05
N GLY A 281 -8.13 -7.39 7.15
CA GLY A 281 -9.47 -6.83 7.21
C GLY A 281 -10.45 -7.52 6.26
N GLY A 282 -11.20 -6.74 5.50
CA GLY A 282 -12.17 -7.29 4.55
C GLY A 282 -11.54 -7.97 3.33
N SER A 283 -10.23 -7.85 3.14
CA SER A 283 -9.47 -8.50 2.07
C SER A 283 -9.02 -9.91 2.46
N ALA A 284 -9.00 -10.25 3.76
CA ALA A 284 -8.52 -11.53 4.27
C ALA A 284 -9.36 -12.70 3.73
N THR A 285 -8.83 -13.38 2.71
CA THR A 285 -9.54 -14.39 1.92
C THR A 285 -8.57 -15.51 1.54
N MET A 286 -8.94 -16.75 1.81
CA MET A 286 -8.22 -17.95 1.39
C MET A 286 -9.10 -18.77 0.47
N VAL A 287 -8.58 -19.07 -0.72
CA VAL A 287 -9.27 -19.86 -1.74
C VAL A 287 -8.36 -21.04 -2.12
N ALA A 288 -8.95 -22.22 -2.24
CA ALA A 288 -8.28 -23.40 -2.79
C ALA A 288 -9.02 -23.91 -4.01
N ARG A 289 -8.35 -24.77 -4.78
CA ARG A 289 -8.98 -25.53 -5.86
C ARG A 289 -9.43 -26.86 -5.31
N ASP A 290 -10.67 -27.25 -5.57
CA ASP A 290 -11.15 -28.58 -5.22
C ASP A 290 -10.70 -29.66 -6.23
N GLY A 291 -11.14 -30.91 -6.01
CA GLY A 291 -10.80 -32.02 -6.90
C GLY A 291 -11.44 -31.94 -8.30
N ALA A 292 -12.49 -31.13 -8.48
CA ALA A 292 -13.14 -30.89 -9.77
C ALA A 292 -12.48 -29.74 -10.55
N GLY A 293 -11.65 -28.93 -9.88
CA GLY A 293 -10.99 -27.77 -10.46
C GLY A 293 -11.68 -26.45 -10.12
N ASP A 294 -12.74 -26.48 -9.32
CA ASP A 294 -13.52 -25.31 -8.93
C ASP A 294 -12.86 -24.58 -7.74
N ALA A 295 -13.06 -23.27 -7.70
CA ALA A 295 -12.55 -22.43 -6.62
C ALA A 295 -13.47 -22.53 -5.38
N ILE A 296 -12.91 -22.99 -4.27
CA ILE A 296 -13.60 -23.11 -2.98
C ILE A 296 -13.03 -22.11 -1.97
N LEU A 297 -13.92 -21.41 -1.28
CA LEU A 297 -13.55 -20.49 -0.21
C LEU A 297 -13.31 -21.27 1.09
N LEU A 298 -12.14 -21.07 1.71
CA LEU A 298 -11.73 -21.81 2.91
C LEU A 298 -12.01 -21.07 4.22
N ASN A 299 -12.13 -19.74 4.18
CA ASN A 299 -12.44 -18.91 5.35
C ASN A 299 -13.80 -18.21 5.21
N ARG A 300 -14.17 -17.38 6.20
CA ARG A 300 -15.39 -16.57 6.17
C ARG A 300 -15.04 -15.06 6.18
N PRO A 301 -14.69 -14.47 5.03
CA PRO A 301 -14.37 -13.05 4.92
C PRO A 301 -15.51 -12.14 5.40
N CYS A 302 -15.16 -10.97 5.93
CA CYS A 302 -16.15 -9.99 6.38
C CYS A 302 -15.89 -8.63 5.72
N HIS A 303 -16.59 -8.36 4.61
CA HIS A 303 -16.59 -7.06 3.94
C HIS A 303 -17.86 -6.28 4.26
N THR A 304 -17.77 -4.95 4.45
CA THR A 304 -18.92 -4.08 4.79
C THR A 304 -19.75 -4.54 6.00
N LYS A 305 -19.12 -5.22 6.97
CA LYS A 305 -19.78 -5.85 8.13
C LYS A 305 -20.79 -6.96 7.76
N VAL A 306 -20.66 -7.56 6.59
CA VAL A 306 -21.48 -8.69 6.14
C VAL A 306 -20.60 -9.96 6.16
N PRO A 307 -20.84 -10.89 7.10
CA PRO A 307 -20.15 -12.18 7.16
C PRO A 307 -20.31 -12.99 5.87
N GLY A 308 -19.22 -13.54 5.35
CA GLY A 308 -19.18 -14.31 4.10
C GLY A 308 -19.09 -13.46 2.83
N ARG A 309 -19.16 -12.12 2.93
CA ARG A 309 -19.01 -11.24 1.77
C ARG A 309 -17.52 -11.02 1.46
N GLN A 310 -17.09 -11.50 0.29
CA GLN A 310 -15.75 -11.27 -0.23
C GLN A 310 -15.59 -9.81 -0.70
N ARG A 311 -14.39 -9.26 -0.53
CA ARG A 311 -14.00 -7.97 -1.10
C ARG A 311 -13.30 -8.20 -2.44
N PRO A 312 -13.63 -7.43 -3.49
CA PRO A 312 -12.77 -7.37 -4.68
C PRO A 312 -11.38 -6.86 -4.29
N VAL A 313 -10.36 -7.68 -4.50
CA VAL A 313 -8.95 -7.35 -4.25
C VAL A 313 -8.21 -7.21 -5.57
N ALA A 314 -7.19 -6.35 -5.61
CA ALA A 314 -6.49 -6.00 -6.84
C ALA A 314 -5.40 -7.01 -7.24
N ASN A 315 -4.94 -7.85 -6.31
CA ASN A 315 -3.93 -8.88 -6.48
C ASN A 315 -4.15 -10.00 -5.46
N PHE A 316 -3.55 -11.16 -5.72
CA PHE A 316 -3.56 -12.31 -4.82
C PHE A 316 -2.22 -13.05 -4.86
N LEU A 317 -1.90 -13.75 -3.78
CA LEU A 317 -0.79 -14.70 -3.73
C LEU A 317 -1.34 -16.09 -4.04
N GLY A 318 -0.81 -16.73 -5.09
CA GLY A 318 -1.21 -18.08 -5.50
C GLY A 318 -0.06 -19.07 -5.36
N VAL A 319 -0.33 -20.24 -4.77
CA VAL A 319 0.60 -21.37 -4.76
C VAL A 319 0.17 -22.35 -5.84
N ILE A 320 1.06 -22.60 -6.80
CA ILE A 320 0.84 -23.54 -7.90
C ILE A 320 1.86 -24.67 -7.73
N PHE A 321 1.38 -25.89 -7.57
CA PHE A 321 2.23 -27.06 -7.59
C PHE A 321 2.48 -27.42 -9.07
N PRO A 322 3.74 -27.38 -9.54
CA PRO A 322 4.06 -27.89 -10.87
C PRO A 322 3.68 -29.38 -10.93
N LYS A 323 3.07 -29.79 -12.05
CA LYS A 323 2.77 -31.19 -12.32
C LYS A 323 4.04 -31.98 -12.59
#